data_AF-A0A5S9XAI8-F1
#
_entry.id   AF-A0A5S9XAI8-F1
#
_cell.length_a   1.000
_cell.length_b   1.000
_cell.length_c   1.000
_cell.angle_alpha   90.00
_cell.angle_beta   90.00
_cell.angle_gamma   90.00
#
_symmetry.space_group_name_H-M   'P 1'
#
loop_
_entity.id
_entity.type
_entity.pdbx_description
1 polymer ?
#
loop_
_entity_poly.entity_id
_entity_poly.type
_entity_poly.pdbx_seq_one_letter_code
_entity_poly.pdbx_strand_id
1 'polypeptide(L)'
;MGSDSTLSLPSSSPPCNNRSSVPPTFTTRIFSDVAGDIIVVVDGESFLLHKFPLVARSGKMRKMVRDLKDSSSMIELRDFPGGPSTFELTMKFCYGINFDITAFNVVSLRCAAGYLEMTEDYKEQNLIFRAENYLDQIVFRSFHESVLVLCSCETQEIAETYEIPDRCVEAIAMNACRKQLVSGLSEELKGRDCLEMWTEELSALGIDYYAQVVSAMARLSVRSESIVASLVHYAKTSLKGIIDRNCQEQRKIVEAMVNLLPNDEKGSYSLSIIPLGFLFGMLKVGTIIDIEISCRLELERRIGHQLETASLDDLLIPSVQNEDSMYDVDTVHRILTFFLERIEEEDEECGYDSDSTGQHSSLLKVGRIMDAYLVEIAPDPYLSLHKFTAIIETLPEHSRIVDDGIYRAIDMYLKAHPLLTEEERKKLCNFIDCKKLSQEASNHVAQNDRLPVQMVVRVLYTEQLRLKKALSGDSEEGSWVLPSGVQSRAVSPRDTYAALRRENRELKLEISRMRVRVSELEKEHNLMKHEMMEKSGNNGGTFLTSLSKGIGRIATFGGETRQKVNRKSRSVSERKSSRSGR
;
A
#
# COMPACT_ATOMS: atom_id res chain seq x y z
N MET A 1 -60.05 37.59 18.22
CA MET A 1 -61.35 38.05 17.71
C MET A 1 -61.25 37.90 16.20
N GLY A 2 -61.68 36.77 15.64
CA GLY A 2 -63.05 36.55 15.14
C GLY A 2 -63.20 37.29 13.80
N SER A 3 -63.67 36.75 12.68
CA SER A 3 -64.25 35.46 12.32
C SER A 3 -64.75 35.71 10.90
N ASP A 4 -64.20 35.06 9.88
CA ASP A 4 -64.81 35.07 8.54
C ASP A 4 -65.56 33.75 8.33
N SER A 5 -66.87 33.85 8.22
CA SER A 5 -67.75 32.77 7.78
C SER A 5 -69.04 33.38 7.25
N THR A 6 -69.23 33.34 5.93
CA THR A 6 -70.56 33.16 5.34
C THR A 6 -70.46 32.31 4.08
N LEU A 7 -71.04 31.11 4.20
CA LEU A 7 -71.32 30.12 3.19
C LEU A 7 -72.49 30.54 2.29
N SER A 8 -72.43 30.16 1.02
CA SER A 8 -73.61 29.75 0.24
C SER A 8 -73.22 28.90 -0.99
N LEU A 9 -73.74 27.67 -1.04
CA LEU A 9 -73.84 26.70 -2.16
C LEU A 9 -75.33 26.62 -2.59
N PRO A 10 -75.80 25.84 -3.60
CA PRO A 10 -75.15 25.11 -4.73
C PRO A 10 -75.91 25.23 -6.10
N SER A 11 -75.38 24.64 -7.21
CA SER A 11 -76.14 23.71 -8.10
C SER A 11 -75.37 23.25 -9.38
N SER A 12 -75.08 21.94 -9.44
CA SER A 12 -75.10 20.97 -10.57
C SER A 12 -74.82 21.33 -12.06
N SER A 13 -73.72 20.74 -12.55
CA SER A 13 -73.32 20.11 -13.86
C SER A 13 -74.13 20.25 -15.18
N PRO A 14 -73.44 20.13 -16.35
CA PRO A 14 -73.36 18.84 -17.08
C PRO A 14 -71.96 18.53 -17.71
N PRO A 15 -71.74 17.34 -18.33
CA PRO A 15 -70.44 16.67 -18.38
C PRO A 15 -69.70 16.75 -19.74
N CYS A 16 -68.37 16.62 -19.71
CA CYS A 16 -67.56 16.39 -20.90
C CYS A 16 -66.75 15.08 -20.77
N ASN A 17 -67.02 14.17 -21.71
CA ASN A 17 -66.26 12.97 -22.02
C ASN A 17 -64.77 13.27 -22.20
N ASN A 18 -63.90 12.56 -21.49
CA ASN A 18 -62.52 12.37 -21.93
C ASN A 18 -62.22 10.87 -22.01
N ARG A 19 -62.07 10.40 -23.24
CA ARG A 19 -61.49 9.09 -23.57
C ARG A 19 -60.03 9.08 -23.14
N SER A 20 -59.64 7.97 -22.54
CA SER A 20 -58.29 7.53 -22.23
C SER A 20 -57.32 7.69 -23.41
N SER A 21 -56.24 8.45 -23.22
CA SER A 21 -55.04 8.40 -24.05
C SER A 21 -53.88 7.81 -23.23
N VAL A 22 -53.69 6.50 -23.34
CA VAL A 22 -52.46 5.82 -22.92
C VAL A 22 -51.35 6.23 -23.93
N PRO A 23 -50.12 6.57 -23.50
CA PRO A 23 -49.04 6.92 -24.43
C PRO A 23 -48.58 5.69 -25.23
N PRO A 24 -47.89 5.86 -26.38
CA PRO A 24 -47.45 4.72 -27.17
C PRO A 24 -46.24 4.07 -26.47
N THR A 25 -46.46 2.93 -25.83
CA THR A 25 -45.39 2.05 -25.36
C THR A 25 -44.72 1.43 -26.58
N PHE A 26 -43.41 1.66 -26.75
CA PHE A 26 -42.60 0.93 -27.72
C PHE A 26 -42.66 -0.56 -27.37
N THR A 27 -43.44 -1.33 -28.12
CA THR A 27 -43.50 -2.78 -27.96
C THR A 27 -42.30 -3.38 -28.65
N THR A 28 -41.33 -3.88 -27.88
CA THR A 28 -40.18 -4.61 -28.43
C THR A 28 -40.71 -5.94 -28.98
N ARG A 29 -40.93 -5.99 -30.30
CA ARG A 29 -41.24 -7.25 -30.98
C ARG A 29 -39.94 -8.03 -31.09
N ILE A 30 -39.84 -9.12 -30.36
CA ILE A 30 -38.72 -10.05 -30.56
C ILE A 30 -38.90 -10.80 -31.90
N PHE A 31 -40.13 -10.92 -32.43
CA PHE A 31 -40.47 -11.69 -33.64
C PHE A 31 -41.56 -11.04 -34.51
N SER A 32 -41.49 -11.19 -35.86
CA SER A 32 -42.36 -10.52 -36.84
C SER A 32 -43.34 -11.41 -37.61
N ASP A 33 -43.14 -12.73 -37.62
CA ASP A 33 -43.74 -13.56 -38.68
C ASP A 33 -45.13 -14.11 -38.31
N VAL A 34 -45.54 -14.00 -37.05
CA VAL A 34 -46.87 -14.37 -36.55
C VAL A 34 -47.29 -13.36 -35.46
N ALA A 35 -48.60 -13.12 -35.31
CA ALA A 35 -49.12 -12.26 -34.25
C ALA A 35 -48.91 -12.90 -32.86
N GLY A 36 -48.22 -12.20 -31.97
CA GLY A 36 -48.06 -12.62 -30.57
C GLY A 36 -49.39 -12.72 -29.83
N ASP A 37 -49.49 -13.67 -28.90
CA ASP A 37 -50.70 -13.98 -28.13
C ASP A 37 -50.57 -13.64 -26.63
N ILE A 38 -49.43 -13.07 -26.23
CA ILE A 38 -49.16 -12.60 -24.87
C ILE A 38 -48.19 -11.42 -24.86
N ILE A 39 -48.45 -10.44 -23.99
CA ILE A 39 -47.55 -9.34 -23.68
C ILE A 39 -46.95 -9.59 -22.30
N VAL A 40 -45.63 -9.60 -22.19
CA VAL A 40 -44.94 -9.65 -20.91
C VAL A 40 -44.25 -8.30 -20.70
N VAL A 41 -44.59 -7.61 -19.62
CA VAL A 41 -43.98 -6.35 -19.22
C VAL A 41 -42.93 -6.67 -18.16
N VAL A 42 -41.66 -6.32 -18.41
CA VAL A 42 -40.53 -6.54 -17.50
C VAL A 42 -39.92 -5.18 -17.18
N ASP A 43 -40.00 -4.78 -15.91
CA ASP A 43 -39.43 -3.51 -15.43
C ASP A 43 -39.78 -2.29 -16.30
N GLY A 44 -41.01 -2.27 -16.81
CA GLY A 44 -41.54 -1.19 -17.66
C GLY A 44 -41.37 -1.41 -19.17
N GLU A 45 -40.56 -2.38 -19.61
CA GLU A 45 -40.40 -2.73 -21.02
C GLU A 45 -41.39 -3.82 -21.45
N SER A 46 -42.04 -3.63 -22.61
CA SER A 46 -43.08 -4.55 -23.09
C SER A 46 -42.58 -5.46 -24.22
N PHE A 47 -42.74 -6.77 -24.04
CA PHE A 47 -42.37 -7.80 -24.99
C PHE A 47 -43.61 -8.50 -25.53
N LEU A 48 -43.82 -8.45 -26.85
CA LEU A 48 -44.88 -9.20 -27.53
C LEU A 48 -44.35 -10.60 -27.91
N LEU A 49 -44.93 -11.63 -27.32
CA LEU A 49 -44.44 -13.01 -27.33
C LEU A 49 -45.55 -14.02 -27.66
N HIS A 50 -45.18 -15.31 -27.68
CA HIS A 50 -46.08 -16.45 -27.88
C HIS A 50 -46.13 -17.33 -26.62
N LYS A 51 -47.30 -17.77 -26.18
CA LYS A 51 -47.48 -18.60 -24.96
C LYS A 51 -46.71 -19.90 -25.06
N PHE A 52 -46.78 -20.59 -26.20
CA PHE A 52 -46.22 -21.94 -26.34
C PHE A 52 -44.70 -22.03 -26.07
N PRO A 53 -43.81 -21.23 -26.71
CA PRO A 53 -42.38 -21.23 -26.41
C PRO A 53 -42.06 -21.00 -24.94
N LEU A 54 -42.81 -20.13 -24.27
CA LEU A 54 -42.60 -19.75 -22.86
C LEU A 54 -42.98 -20.90 -21.93
N VAL A 55 -44.19 -21.43 -22.03
CA VAL A 55 -44.70 -22.49 -21.12
C VAL A 55 -44.02 -23.85 -21.35
N ALA A 56 -43.42 -24.05 -22.54
CA ALA A 56 -42.66 -25.24 -22.85
C ALA A 56 -41.34 -25.33 -22.06
N ARG A 57 -40.75 -24.19 -21.66
CA ARG A 57 -39.42 -24.17 -21.02
C ARG A 57 -39.36 -23.50 -19.65
N SER A 58 -40.40 -22.79 -19.22
CA SER A 58 -40.47 -22.13 -17.91
C SER A 58 -41.67 -22.60 -17.10
N GLY A 59 -41.39 -23.11 -15.89
CA GLY A 59 -42.42 -23.48 -14.92
C GLY A 59 -43.25 -22.31 -14.42
N LYS A 60 -42.56 -21.20 -14.12
CA LYS A 60 -43.22 -20.00 -13.63
C LYS A 60 -44.11 -19.37 -14.69
N MET A 61 -43.65 -19.28 -15.95
CA MET A 61 -44.49 -18.80 -17.06
C MET A 61 -45.67 -19.74 -17.31
N ARG A 62 -45.48 -21.06 -17.23
CA ARG A 62 -46.59 -22.03 -17.32
C ARG A 62 -47.65 -21.78 -16.25
N LYS A 63 -47.24 -21.53 -15.01
CA LYS A 63 -48.15 -21.20 -13.90
C LYS A 63 -48.88 -19.87 -14.16
N MET A 64 -48.14 -18.81 -14.47
CA MET A 64 -48.75 -17.49 -14.74
C MET A 64 -49.72 -17.52 -15.92
N VAL A 65 -49.36 -18.21 -17.02
CA VAL A 65 -50.22 -18.31 -18.21
C VAL A 65 -51.50 -19.09 -17.92
N ARG A 66 -51.43 -20.14 -17.08
CA ARG A 66 -52.62 -20.88 -16.63
C ARG A 66 -53.53 -20.03 -15.75
N ASP A 67 -52.96 -19.16 -14.93
CA ASP A 67 -53.68 -18.35 -13.95
C ASP A 67 -54.25 -17.05 -14.56
N LEU A 68 -53.93 -16.73 -15.83
CA LEU A 68 -54.53 -15.62 -16.58
C LEU A 68 -56.02 -15.88 -16.80
N LYS A 69 -56.85 -14.87 -16.51
CA LYS A 69 -58.28 -14.88 -16.89
C LYS A 69 -58.39 -14.74 -18.41
N ASP A 70 -59.43 -15.31 -19.02
CA ASP A 70 -59.63 -15.35 -20.49
C ASP A 70 -59.57 -13.99 -21.21
N SER A 71 -59.69 -12.88 -20.48
CA SER A 71 -59.64 -11.50 -21.01
C SER A 71 -58.29 -10.78 -20.84
N SER A 72 -57.34 -11.34 -20.09
CA SER A 72 -56.03 -10.73 -19.86
C SER A 72 -54.94 -11.48 -20.64
N SER A 73 -54.28 -10.80 -21.57
CA SER A 73 -53.10 -11.30 -22.29
C SER A 73 -51.81 -10.62 -21.82
N MET A 74 -51.78 -10.10 -20.59
CA MET A 74 -50.65 -9.31 -20.06
C MET A 74 -50.14 -9.90 -18.74
N ILE A 75 -48.84 -10.13 -18.66
CA ILE A 75 -48.10 -10.50 -17.45
C ILE A 75 -47.14 -9.36 -17.11
N GLU A 76 -47.01 -9.01 -15.84
CA GLU A 76 -46.04 -8.03 -15.35
C GLU A 76 -45.02 -8.72 -14.44
N LEU A 77 -43.73 -8.55 -14.74
CA LEU A 77 -42.60 -8.99 -13.95
C LEU A 77 -41.86 -7.74 -13.46
N ARG A 78 -41.75 -7.61 -12.14
CA ARG A 78 -41.00 -6.53 -11.48
C ARG A 78 -39.73 -7.09 -10.87
N ASP A 79 -38.70 -6.26 -10.84
CA ASP A 79 -37.37 -6.54 -10.30
C ASP A 79 -36.80 -7.82 -10.92
N PHE A 80 -36.89 -7.93 -12.24
CA PHE A 80 -36.46 -9.15 -12.93
C PHE A 80 -34.94 -9.29 -12.86
N PRO A 81 -34.39 -10.47 -12.50
CA PRO A 81 -32.94 -10.63 -12.39
C PRO A 81 -32.23 -10.32 -13.70
N GLY A 82 -31.31 -9.35 -13.66
CA GLY A 82 -30.58 -8.88 -14.84
C GLY A 82 -31.38 -8.01 -15.82
N GLY A 83 -32.61 -7.62 -15.44
CA GLY A 83 -33.44 -6.68 -16.17
C GLY A 83 -33.98 -7.15 -17.53
N PRO A 84 -34.56 -6.22 -18.31
CA PRO A 84 -35.23 -6.52 -19.59
C PRO A 84 -34.30 -7.16 -20.63
N SER A 85 -33.03 -6.79 -20.67
CA SER A 85 -32.04 -7.35 -21.61
C SER A 85 -31.77 -8.83 -21.34
N THR A 86 -31.67 -9.23 -20.07
CA THR A 86 -31.52 -10.63 -19.67
C THR A 86 -32.79 -11.42 -19.95
N PHE A 87 -33.96 -10.80 -19.74
CA PHE A 87 -35.23 -11.39 -20.13
C PHE A 87 -35.29 -11.66 -21.65
N GLU A 88 -34.84 -10.73 -22.49
CA GLU A 88 -34.77 -10.91 -23.94
C GLU A 88 -33.92 -12.13 -24.33
N LEU A 89 -32.72 -12.28 -23.74
CA LEU A 89 -31.87 -13.47 -23.96
C LEU A 89 -32.56 -14.76 -23.52
N THR A 90 -33.25 -14.71 -22.38
CA THR A 90 -34.02 -15.85 -21.86
C THR A 90 -35.19 -16.21 -22.78
N MET A 91 -35.83 -15.22 -23.40
CA MET A 91 -36.87 -15.46 -24.40
C MET A 91 -36.27 -16.00 -25.71
N LYS A 92 -35.14 -15.50 -26.18
CA LYS A 92 -34.40 -16.09 -27.31
C LYS A 92 -34.14 -17.58 -27.08
N PHE A 93 -33.75 -17.97 -25.86
CA PHE A 93 -33.61 -19.37 -25.48
C PHE A 93 -34.93 -20.15 -25.63
N CYS A 94 -36.04 -19.63 -25.11
CA CYS A 94 -37.37 -20.27 -25.21
C CYS A 94 -37.76 -20.57 -26.66
N TYR A 95 -37.42 -19.65 -27.57
CA TYR A 95 -37.67 -19.78 -29.01
C TYR A 95 -36.66 -20.67 -29.74
N GLY A 96 -35.66 -21.22 -29.05
CA GLY A 96 -34.64 -22.07 -29.66
C GLY A 96 -33.59 -21.29 -30.46
N ILE A 97 -33.45 -20.00 -30.21
CA ILE A 97 -32.43 -19.15 -30.83
C ILE A 97 -31.13 -19.33 -30.04
N ASN A 98 -30.05 -19.53 -30.79
CA ASN A 98 -28.73 -19.65 -30.22
C ASN A 98 -28.16 -18.27 -29.87
N PHE A 99 -27.54 -18.19 -28.70
CA PHE A 99 -26.69 -17.10 -28.27
C PHE A 99 -25.60 -17.68 -27.37
N ASP A 100 -24.52 -16.93 -27.19
CA ASP A 100 -23.39 -17.36 -26.39
C ASP A 100 -23.60 -17.04 -24.91
N ILE A 101 -23.38 -18.03 -24.06
CA ILE A 101 -23.21 -17.82 -22.62
C ILE A 101 -21.76 -17.41 -22.39
N THR A 102 -21.55 -16.31 -21.67
CA THR A 102 -20.25 -15.68 -21.42
C THR A 102 -20.13 -15.27 -19.95
N ALA A 103 -18.93 -14.97 -19.47
CA ALA A 103 -18.71 -14.47 -18.10
C ALA A 103 -19.56 -13.23 -17.76
N PHE A 104 -19.87 -12.38 -18.75
CA PHE A 104 -20.64 -11.15 -18.56
C PHE A 104 -22.15 -11.36 -18.42
N ASN A 105 -22.69 -12.49 -18.92
CA ASN A 105 -24.13 -12.73 -18.92
C ASN A 105 -24.56 -13.94 -18.10
N VAL A 106 -23.64 -14.84 -17.73
CA VAL A 106 -23.97 -16.11 -17.09
C VAL A 106 -24.65 -15.93 -15.73
N VAL A 107 -24.23 -14.95 -14.93
CA VAL A 107 -24.84 -14.68 -13.60
C VAL A 107 -26.29 -14.23 -13.77
N SER A 108 -26.52 -13.24 -14.66
CA SER A 108 -27.85 -12.73 -14.98
C SER A 108 -28.76 -13.85 -15.49
N LEU A 109 -28.26 -14.63 -16.45
CA LEU A 109 -28.99 -15.74 -17.06
C LEU A 109 -29.32 -16.82 -16.04
N ARG A 110 -28.39 -17.15 -15.15
CA ARG A 110 -28.60 -18.17 -14.12
C ARG A 110 -29.65 -17.72 -13.10
N CYS A 111 -29.61 -16.45 -12.71
CA CYS A 111 -30.59 -15.85 -11.80
C CYS A 111 -31.98 -15.77 -12.45
N ALA A 112 -32.05 -15.29 -13.70
CA ALA A 112 -33.27 -15.22 -14.49
C ALA A 112 -33.91 -16.59 -14.73
N ALA A 113 -33.09 -17.58 -15.09
CA ALA A 113 -33.52 -18.96 -15.31
C ALA A 113 -34.05 -19.60 -14.02
N GLY A 114 -33.38 -19.34 -12.89
CA GLY A 114 -33.85 -19.74 -11.56
C GLY A 114 -35.19 -19.08 -11.21
N TYR A 115 -35.30 -17.75 -11.39
CA TYR A 115 -36.54 -17.01 -11.17
C TYR A 115 -37.70 -17.51 -12.03
N LEU A 116 -37.44 -17.94 -13.27
CA LEU A 116 -38.43 -18.48 -14.19
C LEU A 116 -38.66 -19.99 -14.07
N GLU A 117 -38.00 -20.66 -13.12
CA GLU A 117 -38.10 -22.11 -12.91
C GLU A 117 -37.80 -22.90 -14.21
N MET A 118 -36.71 -22.55 -14.90
CA MET A 118 -36.30 -23.16 -16.17
C MET A 118 -35.44 -24.41 -15.92
N THR A 119 -36.07 -25.42 -15.31
CA THR A 119 -35.44 -26.70 -14.91
C THR A 119 -35.56 -27.77 -16.01
N GLU A 120 -34.86 -28.88 -15.83
CA GLU A 120 -34.92 -30.02 -16.77
C GLU A 120 -36.28 -30.75 -16.78
N ASP A 121 -37.15 -30.49 -15.79
CA ASP A 121 -38.53 -31.01 -15.75
C ASP A 121 -39.38 -30.51 -16.93
N TYR A 122 -39.00 -29.36 -17.51
CA TYR A 122 -39.71 -28.73 -18.62
C TYR A 122 -39.05 -29.05 -19.97
N LYS A 123 -37.71 -29.10 -20.01
CA LYS A 123 -36.93 -29.36 -21.22
C LYS A 123 -35.54 -29.86 -20.87
N GLU A 124 -35.07 -30.91 -21.54
CA GLU A 124 -33.69 -31.39 -21.41
C GLU A 124 -32.67 -30.30 -21.79
N GLN A 125 -31.58 -30.18 -21.02
CA GLN A 125 -30.58 -29.12 -21.18
C GLN A 125 -31.20 -27.72 -21.15
N ASN A 126 -32.10 -27.47 -20.19
CA ASN A 126 -32.73 -26.17 -20.00
C ASN A 126 -31.72 -25.09 -19.57
N LEU A 127 -32.15 -23.84 -19.49
CA LEU A 127 -31.26 -22.70 -19.28
C LEU A 127 -30.49 -22.76 -17.96
N ILE A 128 -31.09 -23.26 -16.87
CA ILE A 128 -30.36 -23.47 -15.60
C ILE A 128 -29.19 -24.43 -15.83
N PHE A 129 -29.44 -25.60 -16.42
CA PHE A 129 -28.40 -26.60 -16.69
C PHE A 129 -27.28 -26.04 -17.58
N ARG A 130 -27.63 -25.30 -18.65
CA ARG A 130 -26.62 -24.71 -19.55
C ARG A 130 -25.75 -23.66 -18.86
N ALA A 131 -26.35 -22.82 -18.02
CA ALA A 131 -25.61 -21.82 -17.26
C ALA A 131 -24.68 -22.49 -16.23
N GLU A 132 -25.17 -23.46 -15.45
CA GLU A 132 -24.34 -24.22 -14.49
C GLU A 132 -23.20 -24.96 -15.20
N ASN A 133 -23.46 -25.59 -16.34
CA ASN A 133 -22.42 -26.29 -17.09
C ASN A 133 -21.34 -25.32 -17.61
N TYR A 134 -21.70 -24.09 -17.99
CA TYR A 134 -20.71 -23.06 -18.34
C TYR A 134 -19.87 -22.66 -17.10
N LEU A 135 -20.53 -22.44 -15.96
CA LEU A 135 -19.84 -22.12 -14.70
C LEU A 135 -18.83 -23.23 -14.33
N ASP A 136 -19.25 -24.49 -14.36
CA ASP A 136 -18.42 -25.63 -13.96
C ASP A 136 -17.27 -25.96 -14.92
N GLN A 137 -17.53 -25.90 -16.22
CA GLN A 137 -16.55 -26.34 -17.22
C GLN A 137 -15.56 -25.25 -17.61
N ILE A 138 -15.97 -23.98 -17.54
CA ILE A 138 -15.19 -22.84 -18.03
C ILE A 138 -14.80 -21.92 -16.87
N VAL A 139 -15.78 -21.39 -16.13
CA VAL A 139 -15.53 -20.35 -15.13
C VAL A 139 -14.66 -20.87 -13.99
N PHE A 140 -15.10 -21.88 -13.26
CA PHE A 140 -14.37 -22.36 -12.07
C PHE A 140 -13.03 -23.05 -12.39
N ARG A 141 -12.74 -23.30 -13.67
CA ARG A 141 -11.46 -23.85 -14.14
C ARG A 141 -10.49 -22.79 -14.66
N SER A 142 -10.92 -21.53 -14.69
CA SER A 142 -10.11 -20.41 -15.16
C SER A 142 -10.08 -19.32 -14.10
N PHE A 143 -8.88 -18.95 -13.69
CA PHE A 143 -8.66 -17.83 -12.76
C PHE A 143 -9.30 -16.54 -13.29
N HIS A 144 -9.04 -16.21 -14.55
CA HIS A 144 -9.52 -14.99 -15.19
C HIS A 144 -11.05 -14.95 -15.28
N GLU A 145 -11.67 -16.03 -15.77
CA GLU A 145 -13.13 -16.09 -15.91
C GLU A 145 -13.82 -16.05 -14.54
N SER A 146 -13.24 -16.71 -13.53
CA SER A 146 -13.78 -16.66 -12.16
C SER A 146 -13.77 -15.24 -11.58
N VAL A 147 -12.71 -14.46 -11.83
CA VAL A 147 -12.64 -13.04 -11.41
C VAL A 147 -13.69 -12.21 -12.14
N LEU A 148 -13.83 -12.35 -13.47
CA LEU A 148 -14.84 -11.60 -14.24
C LEU A 148 -16.27 -11.90 -13.79
N VAL A 149 -16.58 -13.17 -13.53
CA VAL A 149 -17.90 -13.57 -13.02
C VAL A 149 -18.13 -13.03 -11.62
N LEU A 150 -17.10 -13.03 -10.75
CA LEU A 150 -17.19 -12.47 -9.41
C LEU A 150 -17.45 -10.96 -9.44
N CYS A 151 -16.75 -10.20 -10.30
CA CYS A 151 -17.04 -8.78 -10.55
C CYS A 151 -18.49 -8.56 -11.00
N SER A 152 -19.03 -9.44 -11.84
CA SER A 152 -20.43 -9.34 -12.31
C SER A 152 -21.45 -9.56 -11.18
N CYS A 153 -21.08 -10.31 -10.14
CA CYS A 153 -21.94 -10.55 -8.97
C CYS A 153 -22.14 -9.29 -8.10
N GLU A 154 -21.21 -8.31 -8.14
CA GLU A 154 -21.32 -7.05 -7.37
C GLU A 154 -22.59 -6.25 -7.70
N THR A 155 -23.16 -6.47 -8.89
CA THR A 155 -24.37 -5.78 -9.36
C THR A 155 -25.64 -6.63 -9.23
N GLN A 156 -25.54 -7.85 -8.68
CA GLN A 156 -26.61 -8.85 -8.68
C GLN A 156 -26.76 -9.55 -7.32
N GLU A 157 -27.46 -8.91 -6.40
CA GLU A 157 -27.72 -9.44 -5.04
C GLU A 157 -28.34 -10.86 -5.05
N ILE A 158 -29.14 -11.19 -6.07
CA ILE A 158 -29.77 -12.52 -6.22
C ILE A 158 -28.74 -13.62 -6.49
N ALA A 159 -27.53 -13.29 -6.94
CA ALA A 159 -26.47 -14.27 -7.21
C ALA A 159 -26.06 -15.04 -5.94
N GLU A 160 -26.14 -14.42 -4.76
CA GLU A 160 -25.85 -15.07 -3.48
C GLU A 160 -26.77 -16.26 -3.20
N THR A 161 -28.03 -16.20 -3.66
CA THR A 161 -29.00 -17.29 -3.50
C THR A 161 -28.57 -18.59 -4.18
N TYR A 162 -27.66 -18.50 -5.16
CA TYR A 162 -27.16 -19.63 -5.92
C TYR A 162 -25.70 -19.96 -5.62
N GLU A 163 -25.11 -19.36 -4.58
CA GLU A 163 -23.73 -19.61 -4.12
C GLU A 163 -22.67 -19.40 -5.23
N ILE A 164 -22.98 -18.61 -6.26
CA ILE A 164 -22.05 -18.32 -7.36
C ILE A 164 -20.82 -17.55 -6.85
N PRO A 165 -20.97 -16.49 -6.02
CA PRO A 165 -19.80 -15.76 -5.51
C PRO A 165 -18.85 -16.65 -4.71
N ASP A 166 -19.37 -17.46 -3.79
CA ASP A 166 -18.55 -18.36 -2.95
C ASP A 166 -17.79 -19.40 -3.78
N ARG A 167 -18.45 -19.98 -4.79
CA ARG A 167 -17.81 -20.90 -5.74
C ARG A 167 -16.73 -20.20 -6.56
N CYS A 168 -16.95 -18.96 -6.98
CA CYS A 168 -15.93 -18.14 -7.65
C CYS A 168 -14.73 -17.87 -6.73
N VAL A 169 -14.96 -17.47 -5.47
CA VAL A 169 -13.91 -17.21 -4.47
C VAL A 169 -13.02 -18.45 -4.29
N GLU A 170 -13.63 -19.62 -4.06
CA GLU A 170 -12.90 -20.87 -3.88
C GLU A 170 -12.18 -21.27 -5.18
N ALA A 171 -12.81 -21.12 -6.34
CA ALA A 171 -12.18 -21.40 -7.63
C ALA A 171 -10.97 -20.49 -7.90
N ILE A 172 -11.05 -19.20 -7.60
CA ILE A 172 -9.93 -18.26 -7.75
C ILE A 172 -8.76 -18.72 -6.88
N ALA A 173 -9.03 -19.01 -5.60
CA ALA A 173 -8.00 -19.45 -4.66
C ALA A 173 -7.38 -20.81 -5.06
N MET A 174 -8.18 -21.78 -5.47
CA MET A 174 -7.72 -23.08 -5.98
C MET A 174 -6.86 -22.94 -7.24
N ASN A 175 -7.28 -22.11 -8.19
CA ASN A 175 -6.54 -21.88 -9.42
C ASN A 175 -5.23 -21.12 -9.14
N ALA A 176 -5.22 -20.18 -8.18
CA ALA A 176 -4.01 -19.51 -7.73
C ALA A 176 -3.01 -20.50 -7.11
N CYS A 177 -3.48 -21.32 -6.16
CA CYS A 177 -2.68 -22.36 -5.51
C CYS A 177 -2.11 -23.35 -6.54
N ARG A 178 -2.94 -23.86 -7.45
CA ARG A 178 -2.51 -24.77 -8.53
C ARG A 178 -1.43 -24.14 -9.41
N LYS A 179 -1.60 -22.89 -9.83
CA LYS A 179 -0.61 -22.17 -10.65
C LYS A 179 0.72 -21.99 -9.91
N GLN A 180 0.70 -21.67 -8.62
CA GLN A 180 1.93 -21.57 -7.82
C GLN A 180 2.64 -22.91 -7.68
N LEU A 181 1.90 -24.01 -7.46
CA LEU A 181 2.49 -25.36 -7.40
C LEU A 181 3.17 -25.73 -8.71
N VAL A 182 2.54 -25.44 -9.86
CA VAL A 182 3.14 -25.69 -11.18
C VAL A 182 4.38 -24.81 -11.39
N SER A 183 4.32 -23.53 -11.00
CA SER A 183 5.46 -22.61 -11.11
C SER A 183 6.62 -22.98 -10.20
N GLY A 184 6.36 -23.48 -8.99
CA GLY A 184 7.41 -23.88 -8.04
C GLY A 184 8.22 -25.10 -8.51
N LEU A 185 7.65 -25.91 -9.40
CA LEU A 185 8.29 -27.07 -10.01
C LEU A 185 9.07 -26.72 -11.30
N SER A 186 8.84 -25.53 -11.88
CA SER A 186 9.55 -25.07 -13.07
C SER A 186 10.73 -24.17 -12.65
N GLU A 187 11.94 -24.69 -12.82
CA GLU A 187 13.18 -23.98 -12.47
C GLU A 187 13.41 -22.70 -13.30
N GLU A 188 12.67 -22.54 -14.40
CA GLU A 188 12.82 -21.46 -15.39
C GLU A 188 11.99 -20.20 -15.05
N LEU A 189 11.05 -20.26 -14.10
CA LEU A 189 10.17 -19.13 -13.74
C LEU A 189 10.33 -18.66 -12.27
N LYS A 190 11.54 -18.77 -11.70
CA LYS A 190 11.91 -18.10 -10.43
C LYS A 190 12.05 -16.57 -10.57
N GLY A 191 11.28 -15.97 -11.47
CA GLY A 191 11.27 -14.55 -11.78
C GLY A 191 10.18 -13.79 -11.01
N ARG A 192 10.43 -12.49 -10.85
CA ARG A 192 9.51 -11.48 -10.28
C ARG A 192 8.10 -11.54 -10.90
N ASP A 193 8.00 -11.99 -12.15
CA ASP A 193 6.75 -12.12 -12.91
C ASP A 193 5.73 -13.05 -12.23
N CYS A 194 6.14 -14.16 -11.60
CA CYS A 194 5.19 -15.07 -10.92
C CYS A 194 4.46 -14.44 -9.73
N LEU A 195 5.08 -13.43 -9.08
CA LEU A 195 4.49 -12.73 -7.94
C LEU A 195 3.42 -11.72 -8.37
N GLU A 196 3.53 -11.17 -9.58
CA GLU A 196 2.69 -10.07 -10.06
C GLU A 196 1.52 -10.52 -10.97
N MET A 197 1.54 -11.77 -11.45
CA MET A 197 0.65 -12.32 -12.49
C MET A 197 -0.87 -12.16 -12.27
N TRP A 198 -1.35 -12.03 -11.04
CA TRP A 198 -2.78 -11.89 -10.70
C TRP A 198 -3.12 -10.56 -10.03
N THR A 199 -2.13 -9.67 -9.87
CA THR A 199 -2.32 -8.44 -9.10
C THR A 199 -3.26 -7.46 -9.80
N GLU A 200 -3.17 -7.35 -11.13
CA GLU A 200 -4.06 -6.50 -11.94
C GLU A 200 -5.50 -7.03 -11.96
N GLU A 201 -5.70 -8.32 -12.20
CA GLU A 201 -7.04 -8.92 -12.26
C GLU A 201 -7.77 -8.82 -10.93
N LEU A 202 -7.10 -9.13 -9.81
CA LEU A 202 -7.71 -9.01 -8.48
C LEU A 202 -8.01 -7.56 -8.10
N SER A 203 -7.28 -6.58 -8.65
CA SER A 203 -7.55 -5.16 -8.39
C SER A 203 -8.85 -4.64 -9.00
N ALA A 204 -9.49 -5.42 -9.89
CA ALA A 204 -10.80 -5.10 -10.44
C ALA A 204 -11.97 -5.42 -9.48
N LEU A 205 -11.72 -6.19 -8.42
CA LEU A 205 -12.74 -6.57 -7.44
C LEU A 205 -12.99 -5.45 -6.43
N GLY A 206 -14.26 -5.28 -6.04
CA GLY A 206 -14.64 -4.53 -4.85
C GLY A 206 -14.01 -5.11 -3.58
N ILE A 207 -13.82 -4.26 -2.57
CA ILE A 207 -13.04 -4.61 -1.37
C ILE A 207 -13.56 -5.85 -0.64
N ASP A 208 -14.89 -6.04 -0.61
CA ASP A 208 -15.52 -7.15 0.11
C ASP A 208 -15.17 -8.50 -0.55
N TYR A 209 -15.32 -8.61 -1.87
CA TYR A 209 -14.92 -9.82 -2.61
C TYR A 209 -13.41 -9.99 -2.67
N TYR A 210 -12.64 -8.90 -2.80
CA TYR A 210 -11.19 -8.97 -2.72
C TYR A 210 -10.73 -9.57 -1.39
N ALA A 211 -11.31 -9.14 -0.27
CA ALA A 211 -11.00 -9.67 1.06
C ALA A 211 -11.35 -11.16 1.21
N GLN A 212 -12.51 -11.58 0.68
CA GLN A 212 -12.90 -12.99 0.66
C GLN A 212 -11.93 -13.85 -0.17
N VAL A 213 -11.54 -13.37 -1.36
CA VAL A 213 -10.56 -14.05 -2.22
C VAL A 213 -9.20 -14.17 -1.53
N VAL A 214 -8.66 -13.08 -0.96
CA VAL A 214 -7.36 -13.12 -0.28
C VAL A 214 -7.41 -14.04 0.94
N SER A 215 -8.50 -14.04 1.69
CA SER A 215 -8.70 -14.94 2.84
C SER A 215 -8.76 -16.42 2.40
N ALA A 216 -9.44 -16.71 1.29
CA ALA A 216 -9.47 -18.06 0.71
C ALA A 216 -8.09 -18.49 0.17
N MET A 217 -7.35 -17.57 -0.46
CA MET A 217 -5.97 -17.80 -0.93
C MET A 217 -5.04 -18.12 0.24
N ALA A 218 -5.11 -17.37 1.34
CA ALA A 218 -4.33 -17.64 2.55
C ALA A 218 -4.67 -19.02 3.14
N ARG A 219 -5.97 -19.37 3.21
CA ARG A 219 -6.45 -20.67 3.70
C ARG A 219 -6.00 -21.86 2.83
N LEU A 220 -5.83 -21.65 1.52
CA LEU A 220 -5.30 -22.64 0.58
C LEU A 220 -3.76 -22.58 0.41
N SER A 221 -3.07 -21.92 1.35
CA SER A 221 -1.60 -21.84 1.41
C SER A 221 -0.95 -21.24 0.15
N VAL A 222 -1.63 -20.28 -0.49
CA VAL A 222 -0.97 -19.41 -1.47
C VAL A 222 0.14 -18.63 -0.77
N ARG A 223 1.33 -18.56 -1.37
CA ARG A 223 2.50 -17.93 -0.75
C ARG A 223 2.23 -16.50 -0.28
N SER A 224 2.65 -16.18 0.94
CA SER A 224 2.48 -14.86 1.58
C SER A 224 3.07 -13.73 0.74
N GLU A 225 4.19 -13.94 0.03
CA GLU A 225 4.77 -12.90 -0.82
C GLU A 225 3.85 -12.53 -1.99
N SER A 226 3.11 -13.49 -2.56
CA SER A 226 2.13 -13.20 -3.62
C SER A 226 0.91 -12.47 -3.07
N ILE A 227 0.47 -12.83 -1.86
CA ILE A 227 -0.63 -12.14 -1.17
C ILE A 227 -0.22 -10.69 -0.90
N VAL A 228 0.96 -10.48 -0.31
CA VAL A 228 1.50 -9.13 -0.05
C VAL A 228 1.67 -8.33 -1.34
N ALA A 229 2.17 -8.94 -2.42
CA ALA A 229 2.27 -8.26 -3.71
C ALA A 229 0.89 -7.82 -4.24
N SER A 230 -0.14 -8.67 -4.10
CA SER A 230 -1.51 -8.31 -4.44
C SER A 230 -2.04 -7.18 -3.57
N LEU A 231 -1.85 -7.23 -2.25
CA LEU A 231 -2.30 -6.19 -1.30
C LEU A 231 -1.67 -4.85 -1.62
N VAL A 232 -0.35 -4.82 -1.86
CA VAL A 232 0.39 -3.61 -2.22
C VAL A 232 -0.11 -3.04 -3.55
N HIS A 233 -0.37 -3.89 -4.55
CA HIS A 233 -0.93 -3.45 -5.83
C HIS A 233 -2.34 -2.89 -5.65
N TYR A 234 -3.22 -3.61 -4.95
CA TYR A 234 -4.60 -3.22 -4.71
C TYR A 234 -4.66 -1.87 -4.02
N ALA A 235 -3.91 -1.69 -2.93
CA ALA A 235 -3.85 -0.43 -2.19
C ALA A 235 -3.33 0.71 -3.07
N LYS A 236 -2.29 0.48 -3.90
CA LYS A 236 -1.79 1.51 -4.84
C LYS A 236 -2.80 1.91 -5.90
N THR A 237 -3.65 0.99 -6.35
CA THR A 237 -4.66 1.24 -7.38
C THR A 237 -5.91 1.89 -6.78
N SER A 238 -6.39 1.38 -5.65
CA SER A 238 -7.61 1.84 -4.98
C SER A 238 -7.44 3.15 -4.21
N LEU A 239 -6.25 3.42 -3.66
CA LEU A 239 -5.95 4.66 -2.93
C LEU A 239 -5.30 5.73 -3.83
N LYS A 240 -5.30 5.52 -5.16
CA LYS A 240 -4.72 6.47 -6.13
C LYS A 240 -5.63 7.68 -6.30
N GLY A 241 -5.31 8.75 -5.58
CA GLY A 241 -6.12 9.96 -5.55
C GLY A 241 -6.31 10.38 -4.10
N ILE A 242 -5.21 10.83 -3.49
CA ILE A 242 -5.19 11.30 -2.11
C ILE A 242 -6.16 12.48 -2.02
N ILE A 243 -7.26 12.25 -1.29
CA ILE A 243 -8.25 13.24 -0.82
C ILE A 243 -9.10 13.87 -1.94
N ASP A 244 -9.93 13.10 -2.64
CA ASP A 244 -11.15 13.65 -3.25
C ASP A 244 -12.34 12.67 -3.11
N ARG A 245 -13.33 13.10 -2.32
CA ARG A 245 -14.76 12.72 -2.29
C ARG A 245 -15.29 11.51 -1.51
N ASN A 246 -14.54 10.45 -1.16
CA ASN A 246 -15.14 9.31 -0.42
C ASN A 246 -14.27 8.71 0.71
N CYS A 247 -14.09 9.44 1.81
CA CYS A 247 -13.30 8.99 2.97
C CYS A 247 -13.81 7.68 3.59
N GLN A 248 -15.11 7.39 3.53
CA GLN A 248 -15.68 6.16 4.12
C GLN A 248 -15.26 4.91 3.36
N GLU A 249 -15.21 4.97 2.03
CA GLU A 249 -14.78 3.85 1.20
C GLU A 249 -13.27 3.62 1.30
N GLN A 250 -12.48 4.70 1.30
CA GLN A 250 -11.04 4.62 1.54
C GLN A 250 -10.73 4.05 2.93
N ARG A 251 -11.51 4.41 3.94
CA ARG A 251 -11.38 3.86 5.30
C ARG A 251 -11.62 2.36 5.32
N LYS A 252 -12.75 1.89 4.73
CA LYS A 252 -13.04 0.45 4.60
C LYS A 252 -11.92 -0.31 3.89
N ILE A 253 -11.37 0.28 2.82
CA ILE A 253 -10.25 -0.32 2.08
C ILE A 253 -9.03 -0.46 2.99
N VAL A 254 -8.59 0.61 3.66
CA VAL A 254 -7.40 0.56 4.52
C VAL A 254 -7.59 -0.44 5.67
N GLU A 255 -8.74 -0.42 6.35
CA GLU A 255 -9.05 -1.35 7.44
C GLU A 255 -9.05 -2.81 6.98
N ALA A 256 -9.70 -3.09 5.84
CA ALA A 256 -9.67 -4.43 5.24
C ALA A 256 -8.25 -4.84 4.84
N MET A 257 -7.45 -3.96 4.24
CA MET A 257 -6.05 -4.26 3.90
C MET A 257 -5.23 -4.63 5.13
N VAL A 258 -5.35 -3.89 6.25
CA VAL A 258 -4.65 -4.21 7.50
C VAL A 258 -5.03 -5.61 8.00
N ASN A 259 -6.33 -5.93 7.99
CA ASN A 259 -6.84 -7.21 8.46
C ASN A 259 -6.43 -8.40 7.57
N LEU A 260 -6.09 -8.14 6.29
CA LEU A 260 -5.64 -9.15 5.33
C LEU A 260 -4.12 -9.35 5.32
N LEU A 261 -3.35 -8.49 6.00
CA LEU A 261 -1.89 -8.65 6.04
C LEU A 261 -1.53 -9.98 6.71
N PRO A 262 -0.71 -10.84 6.08
CA PRO A 262 -0.29 -12.10 6.69
C PRO A 262 0.29 -11.86 8.07
N ASN A 263 -0.14 -12.65 9.06
CA ASN A 263 0.51 -12.63 10.36
C ASN A 263 1.90 -13.25 10.20
N ASP A 264 2.93 -12.62 10.74
CA ASP A 264 4.25 -13.22 10.78
C ASP A 264 4.13 -14.55 11.52
N GLU A 265 4.47 -15.66 10.85
CA GLU A 265 4.44 -16.98 11.47
C GLU A 265 5.39 -16.95 12.66
N LYS A 266 4.84 -17.18 13.86
CA LYS A 266 5.57 -17.25 15.12
C LYS A 266 6.80 -18.15 14.93
N GLY A 267 7.99 -17.57 14.96
CA GLY A 267 9.26 -18.30 14.84
C GLY A 267 10.15 -17.92 13.64
N SER A 268 9.70 -17.10 12.69
CA SER A 268 10.56 -16.57 11.62
C SER A 268 10.83 -15.07 11.82
N TYR A 269 11.56 -14.73 12.88
CA TYR A 269 12.03 -13.37 13.20
C TYR A 269 13.00 -12.77 12.15
N SER A 270 13.21 -13.45 11.03
CA SER A 270 14.12 -13.05 9.96
C SER A 270 13.33 -12.62 8.73
N LEU A 271 13.06 -11.31 8.66
CA LEU A 271 12.46 -10.54 7.55
C LEU A 271 10.94 -10.65 7.42
N SER A 272 10.23 -9.64 7.93
CA SER A 272 8.84 -9.42 7.49
C SER A 272 8.82 -9.23 5.98
N ILE A 273 7.90 -9.96 5.35
CA ILE A 273 7.69 -9.94 3.90
C ILE A 273 7.08 -8.61 3.44
N ILE A 274 6.46 -7.88 4.37
CA ILE A 274 5.72 -6.66 4.08
C ILE A 274 6.72 -5.48 3.99
N PRO A 275 6.76 -4.74 2.87
CA PRO A 275 7.65 -3.59 2.75
C PRO A 275 7.35 -2.52 3.79
N LEU A 276 8.36 -2.08 4.54
CA LEU A 276 8.19 -1.06 5.59
C LEU A 276 7.58 0.25 5.07
N GLY A 277 8.00 0.70 3.88
CA GLY A 277 7.42 1.90 3.25
C GLY A 277 5.93 1.76 2.90
N PHE A 278 5.43 0.53 2.69
CA PHE A 278 4.01 0.28 2.52
C PHE A 278 3.25 0.45 3.84
N LEU A 279 3.78 -0.08 4.95
CA LEU A 279 3.19 0.10 6.28
C LEU A 279 3.13 1.58 6.69
N PHE A 280 4.23 2.33 6.51
CA PHE A 280 4.23 3.77 6.76
C PHE A 280 3.27 4.53 5.84
N GLY A 281 3.16 4.12 4.57
CA GLY A 281 2.18 4.68 3.64
C GLY A 281 0.74 4.49 4.13
N MET A 282 0.41 3.27 4.56
CA MET A 282 -0.90 2.95 5.15
C MET A 282 -1.15 3.71 6.44
N LEU A 283 -0.16 3.81 7.33
CA LEU A 283 -0.28 4.56 8.58
C LEU A 283 -0.54 6.05 8.30
N LYS A 284 0.23 6.67 7.41
CA LYS A 284 0.05 8.09 7.02
C LYS A 284 -1.33 8.34 6.43
N VAL A 285 -1.80 7.47 5.52
CA VAL A 285 -3.16 7.56 4.97
C VAL A 285 -4.21 7.33 6.07
N GLY A 286 -4.00 6.33 6.93
CA GLY A 286 -4.88 5.95 8.03
C GLY A 286 -5.07 7.07 9.06
N THR A 287 -4.01 7.81 9.37
CA THR A 287 -4.07 8.99 10.24
C THR A 287 -4.85 10.14 9.60
N ILE A 288 -4.78 10.31 8.27
CA ILE A 288 -5.54 11.36 7.56
C ILE A 288 -7.04 11.03 7.50
N ILE A 289 -7.40 9.77 7.27
CA ILE A 289 -8.81 9.34 7.09
C ILE A 289 -9.46 8.81 8.39
N ASP A 290 -8.73 8.85 9.50
CA ASP A 290 -9.15 8.38 10.82
C ASP A 290 -9.71 6.94 10.82
N ILE A 291 -8.84 5.96 10.51
CA ILE A 291 -9.18 4.52 10.57
C ILE A 291 -9.40 4.04 12.01
N GLU A 292 -9.97 2.84 12.16
CA GLU A 292 -10.13 2.20 13.46
C GLU A 292 -8.80 2.11 14.25
N ILE A 293 -8.88 2.39 15.55
CA ILE A 293 -7.73 2.42 16.46
C ILE A 293 -7.00 1.06 16.48
N SER A 294 -7.74 -0.04 16.39
CA SER A 294 -7.18 -1.40 16.30
C SER A 294 -6.27 -1.57 15.07
N CYS A 295 -6.74 -1.15 13.89
CA CYS A 295 -5.95 -1.17 12.65
C CYS A 295 -4.73 -0.25 12.73
N ARG A 296 -4.87 0.94 13.33
CA ARG A 296 -3.75 1.87 13.52
C ARG A 296 -2.67 1.27 14.44
N LEU A 297 -3.08 0.71 15.57
CA LEU A 297 -2.15 0.06 16.52
C LEU A 297 -1.47 -1.16 15.88
N GLU A 298 -2.16 -1.94 15.05
CA GLU A 298 -1.56 -3.07 14.35
C GLU A 298 -0.51 -2.62 13.32
N LEU A 299 -0.75 -1.53 12.60
CA LEU A 299 0.26 -0.91 11.72
C LEU A 299 1.47 -0.43 12.51
N GLU A 300 1.25 0.30 13.61
CA GLU A 300 2.32 0.78 14.50
C GLU A 300 3.13 -0.38 15.07
N ARG A 301 2.46 -1.46 15.49
CA ARG A 301 3.10 -2.69 15.97
C ARG A 301 4.00 -3.30 14.91
N ARG A 302 3.49 -3.55 13.70
CA ARG A 302 4.27 -4.15 12.60
C ARG A 302 5.44 -3.28 12.14
N ILE A 303 5.28 -1.96 12.18
CA ILE A 303 6.38 -1.00 11.95
C ILE A 303 7.42 -1.11 13.06
N GLY A 304 6.98 -1.17 14.32
CA GLY A 304 7.85 -1.36 15.48
C GLY A 304 8.71 -2.61 15.35
N HIS A 305 8.17 -3.70 14.82
CA HIS A 305 8.92 -4.96 14.64
C HIS A 305 10.04 -4.90 13.59
N GLN A 306 10.10 -3.83 12.77
CA GLN A 306 11.12 -3.64 11.72
C GLN A 306 11.81 -2.28 11.81
N LEU A 307 11.70 -1.61 12.96
CA LEU A 307 12.10 -0.22 13.15
C LEU A 307 13.58 0.03 12.82
N GLU A 308 14.45 -0.97 12.98
CA GLU A 308 15.87 -0.89 12.65
C GLU A 308 16.15 -0.74 11.14
N THR A 309 15.14 -0.97 10.29
CA THR A 309 15.21 -0.78 8.83
C THR A 309 14.57 0.53 8.37
N ALA A 310 13.97 1.29 9.28
CA ALA A 310 13.33 2.57 8.98
C ALA A 310 14.35 3.66 8.61
N SER A 311 13.91 4.59 7.76
CA SER A 311 14.62 5.85 7.54
C SER A 311 14.06 6.96 8.43
N LEU A 312 14.82 8.05 8.59
CA LEU A 312 14.33 9.23 9.31
C LEU A 312 13.05 9.80 8.66
N ASP A 313 13.00 9.87 7.33
CA ASP A 313 11.87 10.41 6.58
C ASP A 313 10.57 9.61 6.79
N ASP A 314 10.69 8.32 7.10
CA ASP A 314 9.54 7.47 7.40
C ASP A 314 8.85 7.90 8.71
N LEU A 315 9.64 8.26 9.73
CA LEU A 315 9.20 8.66 11.07
C LEU A 315 8.67 10.09 11.16
N LEU A 316 8.93 10.92 10.15
CA LEU A 316 8.38 12.28 10.06
C LEU A 316 6.91 12.24 9.62
N ILE A 317 6.04 11.77 10.52
CA ILE A 317 4.60 11.67 10.34
C ILE A 317 3.97 13.02 10.73
N PRO A 318 3.29 13.73 9.81
CA PRO A 318 2.65 15.01 10.12
C PRO A 318 1.51 14.83 11.14
N SER A 319 1.40 15.76 12.10
CA SER A 319 0.22 15.82 12.96
C SER A 319 -1.00 16.34 12.18
N VAL A 320 -2.12 15.63 12.26
CA VAL A 320 -3.40 16.07 11.66
C VAL A 320 -4.19 16.96 12.63
N GLN A 321 -3.92 16.85 13.94
CA GLN A 321 -4.54 17.65 14.99
C GLN A 321 -3.61 18.84 15.29
N ASN A 322 -3.86 19.96 14.61
CA ASN A 322 -3.00 21.14 14.47
C ASN A 322 -2.61 21.91 15.77
N GLU A 323 -2.88 21.42 16.97
CA GLU A 323 -2.72 22.24 18.19
C GLU A 323 -1.45 22.00 19.01
N ASP A 324 -0.74 20.87 18.84
CA ASP A 324 0.33 20.47 19.77
C ASP A 324 1.76 20.41 19.19
N SER A 325 1.94 20.03 17.92
CA SER A 325 3.26 19.76 17.32
C SER A 325 3.12 19.57 15.81
N MET A 326 4.15 19.93 15.04
CA MET A 326 4.21 19.70 13.59
C MET A 326 4.19 18.20 13.24
N TYR A 327 4.77 17.38 14.12
CA TYR A 327 4.87 15.93 13.94
C TYR A 327 4.09 15.16 15.01
N ASP A 328 3.57 14.01 14.64
CA ASP A 328 2.89 13.08 15.55
C ASP A 328 3.92 12.25 16.33
N VAL A 329 4.41 12.83 17.42
CA VAL A 329 5.41 12.22 18.33
C VAL A 329 4.82 11.03 19.09
N ASP A 330 3.51 11.06 19.38
CA ASP A 330 2.85 10.01 20.15
C ASP A 330 2.82 8.69 19.36
N THR A 331 2.62 8.76 18.05
CA THR A 331 2.71 7.60 17.15
C THR A 331 4.13 7.03 17.09
N VAL A 332 5.16 7.86 16.95
CA VAL A 332 6.56 7.40 16.96
C VAL A 332 6.94 6.78 18.31
N HIS A 333 6.45 7.36 19.41
CA HIS A 333 6.65 6.80 20.75
C HIS A 333 6.06 5.38 20.87
N ARG A 334 4.83 5.15 20.41
CA ARG A 334 4.20 3.82 20.43
C ARG A 334 4.94 2.81 19.56
N ILE A 335 5.38 3.21 18.35
CA ILE A 335 6.21 2.39 17.46
C ILE A 335 7.49 1.94 18.17
N LEU A 336 8.15 2.86 18.88
CA LEU A 336 9.34 2.56 19.67
C LEU A 336 9.05 1.58 20.82
N THR A 337 7.92 1.75 21.52
CA THR A 337 7.50 0.81 22.57
C THR A 337 7.30 -0.60 22.01
N PHE A 338 6.60 -0.76 20.89
CA PHE A 338 6.42 -2.08 20.24
C PHE A 338 7.74 -2.71 19.79
N PHE A 339 8.72 -1.90 19.35
CA PHE A 339 10.05 -2.41 19.02
C PHE A 339 10.76 -3.00 20.25
N LEU A 340 10.65 -2.34 21.41
CA LEU A 340 11.28 -2.79 22.65
C LEU A 340 10.58 -4.03 23.22
N GLU A 341 9.25 -4.08 23.18
CA GLU A 341 8.47 -5.27 23.54
C GLU A 341 8.93 -6.49 22.73
N ARG A 342 9.15 -6.34 21.42
CA ARG A 342 9.70 -7.42 20.56
C ARG A 342 11.07 -7.91 21.05
N ILE A 343 11.96 -6.98 21.41
CA ILE A 343 13.30 -7.36 21.90
C ILE A 343 13.20 -8.11 23.22
N GLU A 344 12.35 -7.66 24.14
CA GLU A 344 12.13 -8.29 25.43
C GLU A 344 11.54 -9.70 25.28
N GLU A 345 10.55 -9.88 24.40
CA GLU A 345 9.96 -11.20 24.08
C GLU A 345 11.00 -12.18 23.50
N GLU A 346 11.88 -11.70 22.61
CA GLU A 346 12.95 -12.50 22.02
C GLU A 346 14.02 -12.92 23.05
N ASP A 347 14.33 -12.04 24.02
CA ASP A 347 15.30 -12.31 25.09
C ASP A 347 14.79 -13.35 26.11
N GLU A 348 13.48 -13.41 26.35
CA GLU A 348 12.88 -14.44 27.21
C GLU A 348 12.85 -15.84 26.55
N GLU A 349 12.68 -15.90 25.22
CA GLU A 349 12.60 -17.15 24.46
C GLU A 349 14.00 -17.73 24.15
N CYS A 350 15.02 -16.87 24.04
CA CYS A 350 16.41 -17.26 23.88
C CYS A 350 17.04 -17.64 25.23
N GLY A 351 17.10 -18.94 25.54
CA GLY A 351 17.99 -19.45 26.59
C GLY A 351 19.43 -18.99 26.38
N TYR A 352 20.21 -18.91 27.48
CA TYR A 352 21.54 -18.30 27.63
C TYR A 352 22.68 -18.66 26.63
N ASP A 353 22.40 -19.38 25.54
CA ASP A 353 23.37 -19.90 24.56
C ASP A 353 23.20 -19.31 23.13
N SER A 354 22.32 -18.31 22.91
CA SER A 354 22.13 -17.67 21.59
C SER A 354 23.07 -16.47 21.35
N ASP A 355 23.47 -16.29 20.09
CA ASP A 355 24.34 -15.22 19.60
C ASP A 355 23.64 -13.84 19.68
N SER A 356 23.57 -13.24 20.87
CA SER A 356 22.92 -11.95 21.19
C SER A 356 23.48 -10.72 20.42
N THR A 357 24.46 -10.92 19.55
CA THR A 357 25.09 -9.87 18.74
C THR A 357 24.16 -9.24 17.70
N GLY A 358 23.16 -9.99 17.20
CA GLY A 358 22.16 -9.49 16.25
C GLY A 358 21.20 -8.47 16.86
N GLN A 359 20.64 -8.78 18.04
CA GLN A 359 19.68 -7.93 18.76
C GLN A 359 20.33 -6.61 19.19
N HIS A 360 21.52 -6.69 19.78
CA HIS A 360 22.31 -5.51 20.13
C HIS A 360 22.57 -4.61 18.91
N SER A 361 22.80 -5.17 17.72
CA SER A 361 22.97 -4.38 16.50
C SER A 361 21.69 -3.64 16.09
N SER A 362 20.51 -4.27 16.21
CA SER A 362 19.23 -3.64 15.90
C SER A 362 18.90 -2.49 16.86
N LEU A 363 19.09 -2.70 18.17
CA LEU A 363 18.86 -1.69 19.20
C LEU A 363 19.77 -0.47 19.02
N LEU A 364 21.04 -0.68 18.68
CA LEU A 364 21.99 0.41 18.39
C LEU A 364 21.59 1.20 17.13
N LYS A 365 21.03 0.55 16.11
CA LYS A 365 20.51 1.26 14.91
C LYS A 365 19.30 2.11 15.27
N VAL A 366 18.35 1.55 16.01
CA VAL A 366 17.16 2.29 16.47
C VAL A 366 17.55 3.47 17.36
N GLY A 367 18.48 3.29 18.29
CA GLY A 367 19.00 4.39 19.12
C GLY A 367 19.54 5.56 18.28
N ARG A 368 20.28 5.28 17.21
CA ARG A 368 20.78 6.32 16.28
C ARG A 368 19.66 7.01 15.51
N ILE A 369 18.66 6.26 15.04
CA ILE A 369 17.53 6.82 14.27
C ILE A 369 16.66 7.68 15.19
N MET A 370 16.42 7.25 16.44
CA MET A 370 15.67 8.03 17.43
C MET A 370 16.41 9.31 17.82
N ASP A 371 17.74 9.27 17.99
CA ASP A 371 18.53 10.48 18.21
C ASP A 371 18.46 11.45 17.02
N ALA A 372 18.48 10.93 15.79
CA ALA A 372 18.29 11.75 14.58
C ALA A 372 16.87 12.35 14.49
N TYR A 373 15.85 11.56 14.86
CA TYR A 373 14.46 12.02 14.95
C TYR A 373 14.29 13.13 15.99
N LEU A 374 14.82 12.95 17.19
CA LEU A 374 14.81 13.96 18.26
C LEU A 374 15.48 15.26 17.81
N VAL A 375 16.59 15.18 17.09
CA VAL A 375 17.27 16.35 16.49
C VAL A 375 16.36 17.09 15.51
N GLU A 376 15.61 16.37 14.69
CA GLU A 376 14.75 16.95 13.65
C GLU A 376 13.50 17.63 14.23
N ILE A 377 12.89 17.04 15.27
CA ILE A 377 11.70 17.61 15.92
C ILE A 377 12.02 18.68 16.96
N ALA A 378 13.24 18.68 17.54
CA ALA A 378 13.64 19.61 18.61
C ALA A 378 13.45 21.11 18.31
N PRO A 379 13.61 21.59 17.06
CA PRO A 379 13.38 22.99 16.72
C PRO A 379 11.91 23.43 16.73
N ASP A 380 10.95 22.50 16.78
CA ASP A 380 9.52 22.81 16.80
C ASP A 380 9.14 23.51 18.12
N PRO A 381 8.70 24.79 18.09
CA PRO A 381 8.36 25.55 19.30
C PRO A 381 7.13 25.03 20.05
N TYR A 382 6.29 24.21 19.40
CA TYR A 382 5.09 23.65 20.02
C TYR A 382 5.36 22.31 20.70
N LEU A 383 6.52 21.68 20.41
CA LEU A 383 6.87 20.40 20.98
C LEU A 383 7.02 20.46 22.50
N SER A 384 6.04 19.89 23.21
CA SER A 384 6.07 19.84 24.68
C SER A 384 7.29 19.06 25.21
N LEU A 385 7.80 19.52 26.37
CA LEU A 385 8.93 18.86 27.05
C LEU A 385 8.60 17.40 27.37
N HIS A 386 7.36 17.11 27.76
CA HIS A 386 6.91 15.76 28.08
C HIS A 386 7.05 14.80 26.89
N LYS A 387 6.55 15.18 25.71
CA LYS A 387 6.65 14.37 24.49
C LYS A 387 8.12 14.18 24.08
N PHE A 388 8.94 15.22 24.20
CA PHE A 388 10.37 15.15 23.91
C PHE A 388 11.12 14.20 24.86
N THR A 389 10.89 14.29 26.18
CA THR A 389 11.56 13.42 27.15
C THR A 389 11.05 11.99 27.14
N ALA A 390 9.79 11.75 26.78
CA ALA A 390 9.21 10.40 26.74
C ALA A 390 9.99 9.48 25.79
N ILE A 391 10.35 9.95 24.59
CA ILE A 391 11.17 9.19 23.64
C ILE A 391 12.56 8.86 24.22
N ILE A 392 13.16 9.79 24.95
CA ILE A 392 14.49 9.63 25.56
C ILE A 392 14.43 8.60 26.69
N GLU A 393 13.43 8.72 27.56
CA GLU A 393 13.20 7.87 28.73
C GLU A 393 12.86 6.43 28.35
N THR A 394 12.21 6.22 27.20
CA THR A 394 11.84 4.88 26.70
C THR A 394 13.03 4.05 26.22
N LEU A 395 14.14 4.67 25.79
CA LEU A 395 15.31 3.94 25.32
C LEU A 395 16.24 3.49 26.46
N PRO A 396 16.70 2.23 26.50
CA PRO A 396 17.61 1.75 27.53
C PRO A 396 19.02 2.37 27.39
N GLU A 397 19.78 2.46 28.48
CA GLU A 397 21.11 3.11 28.50
C GLU A 397 22.13 2.48 27.52
N HIS A 398 22.01 1.18 27.24
CA HIS A 398 22.91 0.46 26.33
C HIS A 398 22.51 0.58 24.85
N SER A 399 21.43 1.30 24.53
CA SER A 399 21.04 1.65 23.15
C SER A 399 22.00 2.63 22.48
N ARG A 400 22.87 3.28 23.27
CA ARG A 400 23.85 4.28 22.81
C ARG A 400 25.27 3.93 23.25
N ILE A 401 26.16 3.90 22.26
CA ILE A 401 27.62 3.84 22.48
C ILE A 401 28.18 5.26 22.70
N VAL A 402 27.63 6.24 21.98
CA VAL A 402 28.07 7.64 22.00
C VAL A 402 26.85 8.54 22.16
N ASP A 403 26.94 9.52 23.08
CA ASP A 403 25.81 10.39 23.45
C ASP A 403 25.78 11.73 22.67
N ASP A 404 26.60 11.86 21.62
CA ASP A 404 26.68 13.07 20.80
C ASP A 404 25.32 13.40 20.13
N GLY A 405 24.59 12.37 19.70
CA GLY A 405 23.28 12.52 19.06
C GLY A 405 22.23 13.10 20.01
N ILE A 406 22.08 12.47 21.17
CA ILE A 406 21.17 12.94 22.22
C ILE A 406 21.58 14.31 22.78
N TYR A 407 22.88 14.58 22.93
CA TYR A 407 23.36 15.91 23.29
C TYR A 407 22.93 16.96 22.27
N ARG A 408 23.12 16.69 20.97
CA ARG A 408 22.72 17.61 19.90
C ARG A 408 21.21 17.86 19.92
N ALA A 409 20.39 16.83 20.14
CA ALA A 409 18.94 16.98 20.27
C ALA A 409 18.57 17.91 21.44
N ILE A 410 19.14 17.66 22.63
CA ILE A 410 18.90 18.47 23.82
C ILE A 410 19.36 19.91 23.60
N ASP A 411 20.53 20.11 23.00
CA ASP A 411 21.04 21.46 22.71
C ASP A 411 20.13 22.23 21.74
N MET A 412 19.61 21.56 20.72
CA MET A 412 18.65 22.17 19.78
C MET A 412 17.32 22.47 20.46
N TYR A 413 16.83 21.57 21.32
CA TYR A 413 15.60 21.77 22.08
C TYR A 413 15.72 22.97 23.04
N LEU A 414 16.81 23.05 23.79
CA LEU A 414 17.13 24.20 24.67
C LEU A 414 17.28 25.51 23.89
N LYS A 415 17.65 25.46 22.60
CA LYS A 415 17.70 26.63 21.72
C LYS A 415 16.30 27.14 21.37
N ALA A 416 15.42 26.22 21.00
CA ALA A 416 14.08 26.52 20.51
C ALA A 416 13.10 26.85 21.64
N HIS A 417 13.38 26.36 22.86
CA HIS A 417 12.51 26.49 24.04
C HIS A 417 13.18 27.34 25.15
N PRO A 418 13.31 28.67 24.97
CA PRO A 418 13.96 29.54 25.95
C PRO A 418 13.17 29.69 27.26
N LEU A 419 11.88 29.31 27.27
CA LEU A 419 10.98 29.45 28.43
C LEU A 419 11.12 28.31 29.45
N LEU A 420 12.00 27.33 29.22
CA LEU A 420 12.25 26.23 30.15
C LEU A 420 12.85 26.73 31.46
N THR A 421 12.35 26.19 32.57
CA THR A 421 12.88 26.43 33.92
C THR A 421 14.26 25.80 34.11
N GLU A 422 15.05 26.32 35.05
CA GLU A 422 16.37 25.73 35.39
C GLU A 422 16.27 24.25 35.81
N GLU A 423 15.17 23.85 36.44
CA GLU A 423 14.93 22.46 36.84
C GLU A 423 14.70 21.56 35.63
N GLU A 424 13.93 22.02 34.63
CA GLU A 424 13.71 21.30 33.37
C GLU A 424 14.99 21.19 32.54
N ARG A 425 15.78 22.28 32.46
CA ARG A 425 17.11 22.26 31.81
C ARG A 425 18.02 21.23 32.48
N LYS A 426 18.03 21.20 33.81
CA LYS A 426 18.79 20.22 34.58
C LYS A 426 18.29 18.79 34.35
N LYS A 427 16.97 18.57 34.29
CA LYS A 427 16.38 17.27 33.97
C LYS A 427 16.87 16.79 32.60
N LEU A 428 16.81 17.64 31.58
CA LEU A 428 17.28 17.32 30.23
C LEU A 428 18.77 16.94 30.22
N CYS A 429 19.62 17.71 30.89
CA CYS A 429 21.06 17.42 30.93
C CYS A 429 21.42 16.13 31.68
N ASN A 430 20.53 15.59 32.53
CA ASN A 430 20.78 14.32 33.22
C ASN A 430 20.71 13.10 32.29
N PHE A 431 20.12 13.21 31.10
CA PHE A 431 20.07 12.14 30.11
C PHE A 431 21.40 11.93 29.35
N ILE A 432 22.39 12.80 29.57
CA ILE A 432 23.68 12.75 28.88
C ILE A 432 24.72 12.11 29.79
N ASP A 433 25.27 10.95 29.40
CA ASP A 433 26.45 10.39 30.04
C ASP A 433 27.71 11.08 29.50
N CYS A 434 28.31 11.93 30.33
CA CYS A 434 29.54 12.67 30.00
C CYS A 434 30.70 11.73 29.60
N LYS A 435 30.69 10.46 30.01
CA LYS A 435 31.73 9.47 29.65
C LYS A 435 31.57 8.96 28.22
N LYS A 436 30.35 8.99 27.68
CA LYS A 436 30.00 8.57 26.32
C LYS A 436 30.07 9.70 25.29
N LEU A 437 30.35 10.93 25.72
CA LEU A 437 30.58 12.05 24.79
C LEU A 437 31.93 11.91 24.07
N SER A 438 31.95 12.28 22.80
CA SER A 438 33.18 12.48 22.04
C SER A 438 33.93 13.73 22.50
N GLN A 439 35.21 13.84 22.14
CA GLN A 439 36.00 15.04 22.44
C GLN A 439 35.38 16.31 21.86
N GLU A 440 34.83 16.23 20.65
CA GLU A 440 34.20 17.36 19.97
C GLU A 440 32.93 17.81 20.69
N ALA A 441 32.08 16.86 21.09
CA ALA A 441 30.89 17.14 21.87
C ALA A 441 31.23 17.70 23.27
N SER A 442 32.22 17.12 23.96
CA SER A 442 32.73 17.63 25.25
C SER A 442 33.20 19.09 25.15
N ASN A 443 33.94 19.43 24.09
CA ASN A 443 34.41 20.79 23.85
C ASN A 443 33.24 21.76 23.59
N HIS A 444 32.23 21.32 22.83
CA HIS A 444 31.03 22.13 22.61
C HIS A 444 30.26 22.34 23.91
N VAL A 445 30.07 21.30 24.73
CA VAL A 445 29.44 21.42 26.06
C VAL A 445 30.17 22.44 26.93
N ALA A 446 31.51 22.40 26.95
CA ALA A 446 32.31 23.30 27.77
C ALA A 446 32.17 24.79 27.41
N GLN A 447 31.75 25.08 26.17
CA GLN A 447 31.57 26.45 25.65
C GLN A 447 30.10 26.87 25.57
N ASN A 448 29.17 26.00 25.95
CA ASN A 448 27.75 26.23 25.73
C ASN A 448 27.09 26.91 26.94
N ASP A 449 26.88 28.23 26.83
CA ASP A 449 26.29 29.07 27.87
C ASP A 449 24.83 28.73 28.21
N ARG A 450 24.16 27.91 27.39
CA ARG A 450 22.77 27.49 27.60
C ARG A 450 22.65 26.33 28.60
N LEU A 451 23.74 25.65 28.92
CA LEU A 451 23.71 24.50 29.81
C LEU A 451 23.88 24.93 31.26
N PRO A 452 23.26 24.23 32.23
CA PRO A 452 23.54 24.45 33.64
C PRO A 452 25.04 24.28 33.93
N VAL A 453 25.61 25.15 34.76
CA VAL A 453 27.04 25.13 35.13
C VAL A 453 27.48 23.75 35.66
N GLN A 454 26.58 23.04 36.36
CA GLN A 454 26.83 21.69 36.87
C GLN A 454 27.18 20.69 35.76
N MET A 455 26.57 20.82 34.58
CA MET A 455 26.84 19.96 33.43
C MET A 455 28.23 20.25 32.84
N VAL A 456 28.56 21.52 32.68
CA VAL A 456 29.88 21.97 32.19
C VAL A 456 31.00 21.45 33.08
N VAL A 457 30.84 21.56 34.40
CA VAL A 457 31.82 21.05 35.38
C VAL A 457 31.97 19.52 35.29
N ARG A 458 30.86 18.77 35.12
CA ARG A 458 30.90 17.30 34.96
C ARG A 458 31.68 16.87 33.72
N VAL A 459 31.49 17.55 32.59
CA VAL A 459 32.22 17.26 31.36
C VAL A 459 33.71 17.59 31.53
N LEU A 460 34.06 18.77 32.04
CA LEU A 460 35.47 19.15 32.26
C LEU A 460 36.20 18.18 33.20
N TYR A 461 35.52 17.69 34.24
CA TYR A 461 36.08 16.68 35.13
C TYR A 461 36.31 15.33 34.42
N THR A 462 35.39 14.92 33.56
CA THR A 462 35.49 13.67 32.78
C THR A 462 36.65 13.73 31.77
N GLU A 463 36.83 14.89 31.14
CA GLU A 463 37.97 15.17 30.26
C GLU A 463 39.30 15.19 31.01
N GLN A 464 39.34 15.78 32.22
CA GLN A 464 40.52 15.73 33.09
C GLN A 464 40.91 14.28 33.45
N LEU A 465 39.92 13.42 33.75
CA LEU A 465 40.14 12.00 34.01
C LEU A 465 40.67 11.26 32.77
N ARG A 466 40.11 11.52 31.58
CA ARG A 466 40.60 10.95 30.30
C ARG A 466 42.06 11.35 30.03
N LEU A 467 42.39 12.63 30.19
CA LEU A 467 43.76 13.13 30.05
C LEU A 467 44.70 12.49 31.06
N LYS A 468 44.29 12.38 32.33
CA LYS A 468 45.09 11.73 33.37
C LYS A 468 45.38 10.27 33.03
N LYS A 469 44.39 9.52 32.55
CA LYS A 469 44.56 8.11 32.11
C LYS A 469 45.50 7.99 30.91
N ALA A 470 45.39 8.89 29.93
CA ALA A 470 46.29 8.93 28.78
C ALA A 470 47.74 9.26 29.17
N LEU A 471 47.93 10.10 30.20
CA LEU A 471 49.24 10.47 30.74
C LEU A 471 49.85 9.41 31.66
N SER A 472 49.03 8.63 32.38
CA SER A 472 49.48 7.64 33.36
C SER A 472 49.85 6.28 32.77
N GLY A 473 49.56 5.99 31.50
CA GLY A 473 49.99 4.77 30.81
C GLY A 473 49.39 3.46 31.36
N ASP A 474 48.45 3.53 32.29
CA ASP A 474 47.75 2.36 32.83
C ASP A 474 46.68 1.90 31.84
N SER A 475 47.07 0.93 31.02
CA SER A 475 46.16 0.09 30.26
C SER A 475 45.60 -0.98 31.19
N GLU A 476 44.64 -0.65 32.05
CA GLU A 476 43.82 -1.67 32.69
C GLU A 476 42.88 -2.29 31.65
N GLU A 477 43.08 -3.58 31.39
CA GLU A 477 42.12 -4.47 30.73
C GLU A 477 40.80 -4.46 31.50
N GLY A 478 39.75 -3.92 30.88
CA GLY A 478 38.42 -3.83 31.46
C GLY A 478 37.37 -3.45 30.42
N SER A 479 37.07 -4.40 29.54
CA SER A 479 35.87 -4.57 28.69
C SER A 479 35.07 -3.32 28.30
N TRP A 480 35.27 -2.84 27.07
CA TRP A 480 34.20 -2.64 26.08
C TRP A 480 34.82 -2.79 24.69
N VAL A 481 34.55 -3.92 24.06
CA VAL A 481 34.96 -4.22 22.68
C VAL A 481 34.16 -3.30 21.75
N LEU A 482 34.86 -2.47 20.97
CA LEU A 482 34.32 -1.88 19.75
C LEU A 482 34.18 -2.99 18.69
N PRO A 483 33.01 -3.25 18.10
CA PRO A 483 32.91 -4.14 16.97
C PRO A 483 33.28 -3.36 15.70
N SER A 484 34.57 -3.36 15.38
CA SER A 484 34.99 -3.39 13.99
C SER A 484 35.60 -4.76 13.77
N GLY A 485 34.84 -5.66 13.13
CA GLY A 485 35.15 -7.07 13.03
C GLY A 485 36.50 -7.33 12.38
N VAL A 486 37.48 -7.74 13.18
CA VAL A 486 38.38 -8.88 12.97
C VAL A 486 38.84 -9.31 14.36
N GLN A 487 38.58 -10.57 14.74
CA GLN A 487 39.10 -11.15 15.99
C GLN A 487 40.60 -10.90 16.10
N SER A 488 41.06 -10.20 17.14
CA SER A 488 42.49 -9.97 17.36
C SER A 488 42.88 -10.25 18.81
N ARG A 489 43.48 -11.43 18.97
CA ARG A 489 44.35 -11.82 20.08
C ARG A 489 45.49 -10.81 20.19
N ALA A 490 45.54 -10.08 21.32
CA ALA A 490 46.59 -9.12 21.73
C ALA A 490 47.76 -8.96 20.74
N VAL A 491 47.68 -7.95 19.87
CA VAL A 491 48.69 -7.66 18.85
C VAL A 491 49.48 -6.42 19.28
N SER A 492 50.79 -6.58 19.43
CA SER A 492 51.73 -5.51 19.81
C SER A 492 51.67 -4.33 18.81
N PRO A 493 51.92 -3.07 19.23
CA PRO A 493 51.97 -1.90 18.34
C PRO A 493 52.88 -2.08 17.11
N ARG A 494 53.90 -2.96 17.20
CA ARG A 494 54.82 -3.27 16.10
C ARG A 494 54.18 -4.11 14.99
N ASP A 495 53.23 -4.97 15.35
CA ASP A 495 52.54 -5.87 14.44
C ASP A 495 51.37 -5.18 13.73
N THR A 496 50.76 -4.18 14.37
CA THR A 496 49.74 -3.30 13.76
C THR A 496 50.32 -2.51 12.59
N TYR A 497 51.53 -1.96 12.74
CA TYR A 497 52.23 -1.28 11.65
C TYR A 497 52.65 -2.24 10.52
N ALA A 498 53.02 -3.48 10.86
CA ALA A 498 53.35 -4.51 9.86
C ALA A 498 52.11 -5.01 9.10
N ALA A 499 50.94 -5.10 9.75
CA ALA A 499 49.66 -5.42 9.14
C ALA A 499 49.20 -4.29 8.22
N LEU A 500 49.23 -3.04 8.68
CA LEU A 500 48.89 -1.86 7.87
C LEU A 500 49.77 -1.75 6.62
N ARG A 501 51.06 -2.13 6.73
CA ARG A 501 52.00 -2.16 5.59
C ARG A 501 51.73 -3.31 4.62
N ARG A 502 51.18 -4.44 5.09
CA ARG A 502 50.72 -5.55 4.23
C ARG A 502 49.44 -5.16 3.49
N GLU A 503 48.47 -4.60 4.19
CA GLU A 503 47.22 -4.09 3.61
C GLU A 503 47.49 -2.98 2.60
N ASN A 504 48.41 -2.05 2.89
CA ASN A 504 48.84 -1.03 1.91
C ASN A 504 49.49 -1.63 0.65
N ARG A 505 50.19 -2.77 0.77
CA ARG A 505 50.76 -3.46 -0.39
C ARG A 505 49.67 -4.18 -1.18
N GLU A 506 48.70 -4.77 -0.49
CA GLU A 506 47.57 -5.44 -1.10
C GLU A 506 46.64 -4.46 -1.83
N LEU A 507 46.31 -3.32 -1.23
CA LEU A 507 45.58 -2.23 -1.87
C LEU A 507 46.34 -1.68 -3.08
N LYS A 508 47.67 -1.59 -3.03
CA LYS A 508 48.47 -1.21 -4.21
C LYS A 508 48.40 -2.24 -5.34
N LEU A 509 48.36 -3.52 -5.00
CA LEU A 509 48.17 -4.59 -6.00
C LEU A 509 46.76 -4.55 -6.57
N GLU A 510 45.74 -4.27 -5.75
CA GLU A 510 44.36 -4.14 -6.22
C GLU A 510 44.17 -2.92 -7.11
N ILE A 511 44.74 -1.77 -6.76
CA ILE A 511 44.77 -0.59 -7.62
C ILE A 511 45.48 -0.90 -8.96
N SER A 512 46.53 -1.71 -8.93
CA SER A 512 47.23 -2.14 -10.14
C SER A 512 46.35 -3.06 -11.00
N ARG A 513 45.61 -4.01 -10.38
CA ARG A 513 44.63 -4.86 -11.06
C ARG A 513 43.46 -4.06 -11.64
N MET A 514 42.94 -3.10 -10.89
CA MET A 514 41.88 -2.19 -11.35
C MET A 514 42.37 -1.33 -12.52
N ARG A 515 43.61 -0.82 -12.49
CA ARG A 515 44.20 -0.10 -13.63
C ARG A 515 44.28 -0.95 -14.90
N VAL A 516 44.64 -2.23 -14.77
CA VAL A 516 44.68 -3.15 -15.92
C VAL A 516 43.26 -3.36 -16.47
N ARG A 517 42.28 -3.64 -15.61
CA ARG A 517 40.87 -3.78 -16.03
C ARG A 517 40.32 -2.51 -16.69
N VAL A 518 40.64 -1.33 -16.15
CA VAL A 518 40.23 -0.05 -16.76
C VAL A 518 40.90 0.11 -18.12
N SER A 519 42.18 -0.23 -18.27
CA SER A 519 42.86 -0.17 -19.57
C SER A 519 42.31 -1.19 -20.58
N GLU A 520 41.89 -2.38 -20.13
CA GLU A 520 41.20 -3.37 -20.96
C GLU A 520 39.82 -2.88 -21.39
N LEU A 521 39.02 -2.34 -20.47
CA LEU A 521 37.72 -1.73 -20.77
C LEU A 521 37.85 -0.52 -21.69
N GLU A 522 38.90 0.31 -21.53
CA GLU A 522 39.19 1.40 -22.45
C GLU A 522 39.56 0.90 -23.84
N LYS A 523 40.28 -0.22 -23.95
CA LYS A 523 40.57 -0.87 -25.25
C LYS A 523 39.30 -1.46 -25.87
N GLU A 524 38.45 -2.13 -25.09
CA GLU A 524 37.16 -2.64 -25.56
C GLU A 524 36.25 -1.51 -26.01
N HIS A 525 36.17 -0.42 -25.26
CA HIS A 525 35.41 0.77 -25.63
C HIS A 525 35.96 1.40 -26.93
N ASN A 526 37.28 1.45 -27.11
CA ASN A 526 37.90 1.95 -28.33
C ASN A 526 37.70 1.01 -29.53
N LEU A 527 37.70 -0.31 -29.32
CA LEU A 527 37.38 -1.31 -30.34
C LEU A 527 35.91 -1.22 -30.75
N MET A 528 35.00 -1.09 -29.78
CA MET A 528 33.58 -0.92 -30.01
C MET A 528 33.32 0.39 -30.77
N LYS A 529 34.02 1.48 -30.41
CA LYS A 529 33.98 2.76 -31.14
C LYS A 529 34.53 2.64 -32.57
N HIS A 530 35.59 1.85 -32.77
CA HIS A 530 36.14 1.59 -34.11
C HIS A 530 35.19 0.73 -34.96
N GLU A 531 34.58 -0.31 -34.39
CA GLU A 531 33.56 -1.12 -35.06
C GLU A 531 32.32 -0.28 -35.41
N MET A 532 31.92 0.67 -34.55
CA MET A 532 30.85 1.62 -34.84
C MET A 532 31.22 2.60 -35.96
N MET A 533 32.50 2.99 -36.09
CA MET A 533 32.97 3.83 -37.21
C MET A 533 33.15 3.05 -38.51
N GLU A 534 33.63 1.81 -38.47
CA GLU A 534 33.74 0.95 -39.66
C GLU A 534 32.37 0.53 -40.20
N LYS A 535 31.39 0.26 -39.34
CA LYS A 535 30.01 -0.06 -39.74
C LYS A 535 29.18 1.16 -40.15
N SER A 536 29.67 2.38 -39.93
CA SER A 536 29.06 3.62 -40.42
C SER A 536 29.51 4.01 -41.84
N GLY A 537 30.46 3.27 -42.43
CA GLY A 537 30.97 3.51 -43.78
C GLY A 537 30.20 2.84 -44.92
N ASN A 538 29.27 1.93 -44.62
CA ASN A 538 28.46 1.26 -45.65
C ASN A 538 27.01 1.09 -45.20
N ASN A 539 26.12 1.78 -45.92
CA ASN A 539 24.66 1.70 -45.89
C ASN A 539 23.99 2.13 -44.58
N GLY A 540 23.54 3.38 -44.58
CA GLY A 540 22.51 3.86 -43.66
C GLY A 540 21.20 3.09 -43.86
N GLY A 541 20.58 2.73 -42.73
CA GLY A 541 19.23 2.16 -42.71
C GLY A 541 18.99 1.28 -41.50
N THR A 542 18.20 1.81 -40.56
CA THR A 542 17.34 1.09 -39.61
C THR A 542 18.00 0.10 -38.64
N PHE A 543 18.36 0.51 -37.42
CA PHE A 543 18.43 -0.40 -36.26
C PHE A 543 18.40 0.32 -34.89
N LEU A 544 17.48 1.26 -34.67
CA LEU A 544 17.17 1.77 -33.31
C LEU A 544 15.66 1.84 -33.07
N THR A 545 15.05 0.69 -32.87
CA THR A 545 13.71 0.53 -32.28
C THR A 545 13.67 -0.73 -31.41
N SER A 546 14.60 -0.88 -30.45
CA SER A 546 14.47 -1.94 -29.44
C SER A 546 15.44 -1.82 -28.25
N LEU A 547 15.66 -0.62 -27.70
CA LEU A 547 16.16 -0.48 -26.32
C LEU A 547 15.52 0.75 -25.65
N SER A 548 14.20 0.71 -25.49
CA SER A 548 13.49 1.55 -24.52
C SER A 548 12.55 0.65 -23.72
N LYS A 549 13.09 0.03 -22.68
CA LYS A 549 12.40 -0.50 -21.48
C LYS A 549 13.45 -1.20 -20.62
N GLY A 550 13.99 -0.48 -19.65
CA GLY A 550 14.96 -0.99 -18.70
C GLY A 550 15.98 0.06 -18.32
N ILE A 551 15.61 0.86 -17.31
CA ILE A 551 16.39 1.80 -16.47
C ILE A 551 15.62 3.12 -16.41
N GLY A 552 14.71 3.17 -15.46
CA GLY A 552 13.94 4.35 -15.12
C GLY A 552 13.20 4.13 -13.82
N ARG A 553 13.85 4.54 -12.71
CA ARG A 553 13.30 5.02 -11.42
C ARG A 553 13.94 4.36 -10.20
N ILE A 554 15.04 4.97 -9.77
CA ILE A 554 15.30 5.29 -8.36
C ILE A 554 15.25 6.81 -8.26
N ALA A 555 14.63 7.29 -7.18
CA ALA A 555 14.54 8.66 -6.66
C ALA A 555 13.34 9.56 -7.08
N THR A 556 12.47 9.71 -6.06
CA THR A 556 11.97 10.96 -5.45
C THR A 556 10.75 11.69 -6.01
N PHE A 557 9.64 11.51 -5.27
CA PHE A 557 8.68 12.57 -4.97
C PHE A 557 9.38 13.72 -4.24
N GLY A 558 8.96 14.94 -4.55
CA GLY A 558 9.48 16.17 -3.94
C GLY A 558 9.08 17.36 -4.81
N GLY A 559 7.81 17.74 -4.72
CA GLY A 559 7.38 19.05 -5.20
C GLY A 559 7.76 20.09 -4.15
N GLU A 560 8.47 21.13 -4.55
CA GLU A 560 8.11 22.49 -4.14
C GLU A 560 8.81 23.55 -5.00
N THR A 561 7.96 24.46 -5.46
CA THR A 561 8.25 25.76 -6.03
C THR A 561 9.21 26.58 -5.16
N ARG A 562 10.35 26.98 -5.74
CA ARG A 562 11.08 28.17 -5.28
C ARG A 562 11.43 29.08 -6.46
N GLN A 563 10.72 30.22 -6.50
CA GLN A 563 11.09 31.41 -7.27
C GLN A 563 12.55 31.78 -6.98
N LYS A 564 13.40 31.76 -8.01
CA LYS A 564 14.70 32.44 -7.98
C LYS A 564 14.58 33.77 -8.72
N VAL A 565 14.65 34.83 -7.94
CA VAL A 565 14.86 36.22 -8.36
C VAL A 565 16.10 36.30 -9.26
N ASN A 566 15.88 36.67 -10.51
CA ASN A 566 16.91 36.84 -11.52
C ASN A 566 17.49 38.26 -11.42
N ARG A 567 18.61 38.44 -10.71
CA ARG A 567 19.47 39.63 -10.85
C ARG A 567 20.57 39.31 -11.85
N LYS A 568 20.34 39.62 -13.12
CA LYS A 568 21.38 39.62 -14.16
C LYS A 568 21.66 41.07 -14.56
N SER A 569 22.80 41.57 -14.09
CA SER A 569 23.44 42.81 -14.54
C SER A 569 23.74 42.71 -16.04
N ARG A 570 23.07 43.54 -16.84
CA ARG A 570 23.41 43.78 -18.25
C ARG A 570 24.62 44.70 -18.32
N SER A 571 25.76 44.16 -18.76
CA SER A 571 26.88 44.92 -19.29
C SER A 571 26.48 45.46 -20.67
N VAL A 572 26.30 46.78 -20.78
CA VAL A 572 26.19 47.48 -22.05
C VAL A 572 27.55 48.07 -22.38
N SER A 573 28.10 47.61 -23.48
CA SER A 573 29.26 48.15 -24.18
C SER A 573 28.95 49.50 -24.82
N GLU A 574 30.03 50.20 -25.17
CA GLU A 574 30.10 51.43 -25.98
C GLU A 574 30.06 52.76 -25.22
N ARG A 575 31.25 53.35 -25.08
CA ARG A 575 31.49 54.77 -25.38
C ARG A 575 32.98 55.04 -25.52
N LYS A 576 33.43 55.21 -26.77
CA LYS A 576 34.59 56.02 -27.14
C LYS A 576 34.26 56.74 -28.45
N SER A 577 33.98 58.04 -28.35
CA SER A 577 34.48 59.01 -29.31
C SER A 577 34.33 60.45 -28.78
N SER A 578 35.44 61.18 -28.89
CA SER A 578 35.56 62.61 -29.25
C SER A 578 34.82 63.71 -28.46
N ARG A 579 35.61 64.39 -27.60
CA ARG A 579 36.06 65.81 -27.68
C ARG A 579 35.10 66.94 -28.11
N SER A 580 35.25 68.05 -27.37
CA SER A 580 34.82 69.46 -27.60
C SER A 580 33.34 69.73 -27.27
N GLY A 581 32.96 70.83 -26.65
CA GLY A 581 33.63 72.06 -26.23
C GLY A 581 32.52 73.05 -25.86
N ARG A 582 32.88 74.01 -24.99
CA ARG A 582 32.05 75.03 -24.31
C ARG A 582 31.30 74.57 -23.08
#